data_AF-A0A0L6U057-F1
#
_entry.id   AF-A0A0L6U057-F1
#
_cell.length_a   1.000
_cell.length_b   1.000
_cell.length_c   1.000
_cell.angle_alpha   90.00
_cell.angle_beta   90.00
_cell.angle_gamma   90.00
#
_symmetry.space_group_name_H-M   'P 1'
#
loop_
_entity.id
_entity.type
_entity.pdbx_description
1 polymer ?
#
loop_
_entity_poly.entity_id
_entity_poly.type
_entity_poly.pdbx_seq_one_letter_code
_entity_poly.pdbx_strand_id
1 'polypeptide(L)'
;MKKVLLVPLIIFILLVSSCCIIPKDNGESDNGDIQNGYADNGNSDSAESLKIEDYFPITENRHMVYEGQGNEFAAYDMFIDYATDTKVQQRVNNGGTIVVSVLEVKDGQLIKILLKPETYYRENMLEKGDQNEVLLREPLVNGTTWTSEDSKVRTITNISADVTTPYGDYKALEVTTTSPNNGTEKFLEYYVKDLGLVKSIFKSGEHASDEIASSLKEITEDAVMKQSIAFYYPNINDDKIYYQVKDVDFKTNDITRNKLEAAYKKDAPWPVLTPNTKINSLYLNEDGMVYIDLSRDFVTEMNAGADYEAMMLQSIVNTFGNYYGVERVLLTIDNQPYSSGHIVLEQGEYLTVNWIETEPLD
;
A
#
# COMPACT_ATOMS: atom_id res chain seq x y z
N MET A 1 21.99 12.11 -41.25
CA MET A 1 21.29 12.27 -39.95
C MET A 1 21.08 10.86 -39.40
N LYS A 2 21.75 10.53 -38.29
CA LYS A 2 21.70 9.19 -37.68
C LYS A 2 20.32 8.97 -37.07
N LYS A 3 19.65 7.88 -37.45
CA LYS A 3 18.45 7.39 -36.78
C LYS A 3 18.88 6.77 -35.45
N VAL A 4 18.44 7.35 -34.35
CA VAL A 4 18.59 6.76 -33.01
C VAL A 4 17.42 5.78 -32.85
N LEU A 5 17.75 4.49 -32.78
CA LEU A 5 16.82 3.46 -32.32
C LEU A 5 16.62 3.69 -30.81
N LEU A 6 15.40 4.01 -30.38
CA LEU A 6 15.00 3.84 -28.99
C LEU A 6 14.86 2.33 -28.75
N VAL A 7 15.74 1.78 -27.91
CA VAL A 7 15.57 0.45 -27.33
C VAL A 7 14.75 0.64 -26.05
N PRO A 8 13.64 -0.08 -25.84
CA PRO A 8 12.91 0.00 -24.58
C PRO A 8 13.76 -0.63 -23.48
N LEU A 9 14.04 0.15 -22.45
CA LEU A 9 14.72 -0.29 -21.23
C LEU A 9 13.75 -1.20 -20.47
N ILE A 10 14.11 -2.48 -20.35
CA ILE A 10 13.37 -3.46 -19.55
C ILE A 10 13.61 -3.08 -18.07
N ILE A 11 12.57 -2.52 -17.46
CA ILE A 11 12.49 -2.23 -16.04
C ILE A 11 12.38 -3.58 -15.31
N PHE A 12 13.43 -3.95 -14.57
CA PHE A 12 13.44 -5.15 -13.72
C PHE A 12 12.85 -4.79 -12.36
N ILE A 13 11.53 -4.57 -12.31
CA ILE A 13 10.80 -4.64 -11.06
C ILE A 13 10.66 -6.14 -10.75
N LEU A 14 11.21 -6.60 -9.63
CA LEU A 14 10.96 -7.93 -9.08
C LEU A 14 9.50 -7.99 -8.57
N LEU A 15 8.57 -8.00 -9.51
CA LEU A 15 7.17 -8.36 -9.34
C LEU A 15 7.04 -9.83 -9.73
N VAL A 16 6.76 -10.69 -8.77
CA VAL A 16 6.34 -12.06 -9.04
C VAL A 16 5.04 -12.32 -8.30
N SER A 17 3.95 -11.99 -8.97
CA SER A 17 2.61 -12.52 -8.72
C SER A 17 2.35 -13.64 -9.72
N SER A 18 2.04 -14.86 -9.25
CA SER A 18 1.41 -15.86 -10.13
C SER A 18 0.48 -16.77 -9.34
N CYS A 19 -0.81 -16.65 -9.64
CA CYS A 19 -1.85 -17.57 -9.21
C CYS A 19 -1.67 -18.97 -9.83
N CYS A 20 -2.06 -20.00 -9.08
CA CYS A 20 -3.18 -20.92 -9.35
C CYS A 20 -2.88 -22.44 -9.27
N ILE A 21 -3.85 -23.12 -8.64
CA ILE A 21 -4.27 -24.55 -8.71
C ILE A 21 -3.61 -25.54 -7.73
N ILE A 22 -4.39 -25.85 -6.68
CA ILE A 22 -4.20 -26.98 -5.73
C ILE A 22 -4.90 -28.24 -6.28
N PRO A 23 -4.24 -29.42 -6.25
CA PRO A 23 -4.91 -30.70 -6.08
C PRO A 23 -4.84 -31.16 -4.62
N LYS A 24 -6.00 -31.54 -4.08
CA LYS A 24 -6.16 -32.22 -2.79
C LYS A 24 -5.48 -33.59 -2.81
N ASP A 25 -4.86 -33.98 -1.69
CA ASP A 25 -4.82 -35.39 -1.31
C ASP A 25 -5.14 -35.58 0.18
N ASN A 26 -5.88 -36.66 0.42
CA ASN A 26 -6.43 -37.11 1.69
C ASN A 26 -5.44 -38.09 2.35
N GLY A 27 -5.29 -38.05 3.66
CA GLY A 27 -4.45 -39.01 4.37
C GLY A 27 -4.67 -38.99 5.86
N GLU A 28 -5.44 -39.98 6.31
CA GLU A 28 -6.02 -40.21 7.63
C GLU A 28 -4.98 -40.41 8.75
N SER A 29 -5.48 -40.12 9.96
CA SER A 29 -4.93 -40.26 11.30
C SER A 29 -4.39 -41.64 11.67
N ASP A 30 -3.42 -41.66 12.60
CA ASP A 30 -3.43 -42.69 13.65
C ASP A 30 -2.95 -42.13 15.00
N ASN A 31 -3.66 -42.55 16.04
CA ASN A 31 -3.64 -42.08 17.43
C ASN A 31 -2.85 -43.08 18.28
N GLY A 32 -2.00 -42.59 19.18
CA GLY A 32 -1.29 -43.43 20.14
C GLY A 32 -0.88 -42.65 21.40
N ASP A 33 -1.81 -42.50 22.32
CA ASP A 33 -1.54 -42.19 23.74
C ASP A 33 -0.70 -43.31 24.38
N ILE A 34 0.21 -42.98 25.33
CA ILE A 34 0.18 -43.38 26.76
C ILE A 34 1.26 -42.62 27.56
N GLN A 35 0.78 -41.76 28.47
CA GLN A 35 1.15 -41.43 29.86
C GLN A 35 2.61 -41.34 30.40
N ASN A 36 2.87 -40.14 30.95
CA ASN A 36 3.34 -39.77 32.31
C ASN A 36 4.55 -40.47 32.97
N GLY A 37 5.60 -39.67 33.18
CA GLY A 37 6.52 -39.77 34.31
C GLY A 37 6.91 -38.37 34.79
N TYR A 38 6.43 -37.96 35.96
CA TYR A 38 6.87 -36.74 36.66
C TYR A 38 8.28 -36.95 37.20
N ALA A 39 9.20 -36.03 36.87
CA ALA A 39 10.41 -35.77 37.63
C ALA A 39 10.65 -34.26 37.68
N ASP A 40 10.47 -33.72 38.87
CA ASP A 40 10.78 -32.37 39.31
C ASP A 40 12.31 -32.19 39.47
N ASN A 41 12.90 -31.23 38.76
CA ASN A 41 13.82 -30.24 39.34
C ASN A 41 14.42 -29.33 38.27
N GLY A 42 14.50 -28.05 38.63
CA GLY A 42 15.49 -27.14 38.06
C GLY A 42 14.85 -25.92 37.42
N ASN A 43 14.69 -24.89 38.23
CA ASN A 43 14.52 -23.49 37.82
C ASN A 43 15.54 -23.15 36.72
N SER A 44 15.13 -23.27 35.46
CA SER A 44 15.79 -22.61 34.35
C SER A 44 15.20 -21.21 34.31
N ASP A 45 16.03 -20.18 34.47
CA ASP A 45 15.69 -18.84 34.02
C ASP A 45 15.22 -18.99 32.57
N SER A 46 13.90 -18.95 32.36
CA SER A 46 13.31 -19.07 31.03
C SER A 46 13.78 -17.86 30.27
N ALA A 47 14.80 -18.04 29.42
CA ALA A 47 15.16 -17.07 28.40
C ALA A 47 13.85 -16.72 27.70
N GLU A 48 13.40 -15.48 27.86
CA GLU A 48 12.13 -15.01 27.33
C GLU A 48 12.12 -15.29 25.84
N SER A 49 11.13 -16.08 25.38
CA SER A 49 11.06 -16.48 23.99
C SER A 49 10.81 -15.22 23.15
N LEU A 50 11.76 -14.88 22.28
CA LEU A 50 11.66 -13.74 21.37
C LEU A 50 10.37 -13.82 20.53
N LYS A 51 9.67 -12.68 20.42
CA LYS A 51 8.39 -12.56 19.74
C LYS A 51 8.49 -11.74 18.47
N ILE A 52 7.65 -12.03 17.47
CA ILE A 52 7.64 -11.27 16.22
C ILE A 52 7.30 -9.80 16.47
N GLU A 53 6.41 -9.53 17.42
CA GLU A 53 5.99 -8.19 17.81
C GLU A 53 7.16 -7.36 18.38
N ASP A 54 8.18 -7.99 18.97
CA ASP A 54 9.41 -7.30 19.38
C ASP A 54 10.17 -6.76 18.18
N TYR A 55 10.18 -7.48 17.05
CA TYR A 55 11.00 -7.18 15.87
C TYR A 55 10.19 -6.58 14.71
N PHE A 56 8.88 -6.53 14.84
CA PHE A 56 7.96 -5.89 13.89
C PHE A 56 6.82 -5.22 14.67
N PRO A 57 7.09 -4.11 15.38
CA PRO A 57 6.04 -3.38 16.06
C PRO A 57 5.15 -2.66 15.04
N ILE A 58 3.84 -2.90 15.12
CA ILE A 58 2.86 -2.13 14.35
C ILE A 58 2.73 -0.75 15.00
N THR A 59 3.09 0.29 14.24
CA THR A 59 3.08 1.68 14.69
C THR A 59 2.23 2.52 13.76
N GLU A 60 1.52 3.51 14.31
CA GLU A 60 0.75 4.49 13.53
C GLU A 60 1.57 5.76 13.34
N ASN A 61 1.26 6.50 12.26
CA ASN A 61 1.83 7.82 11.96
C ASN A 61 3.36 7.82 11.93
N ARG A 62 3.97 6.73 11.46
CA ARG A 62 5.42 6.63 11.31
C ARG A 62 5.81 6.82 9.84
N HIS A 63 6.84 7.62 9.62
CA HIS A 63 7.52 7.77 8.35
C HIS A 63 8.97 7.33 8.49
N MET A 64 9.43 6.43 7.62
CA MET A 64 10.79 5.91 7.63
C MET A 64 11.45 6.18 6.28
N VAL A 65 12.67 6.69 6.31
CA VAL A 65 13.48 6.95 5.11
C VAL A 65 14.67 6.00 5.08
N TYR A 66 14.87 5.33 3.95
CA TYR A 66 15.98 4.41 3.71
C TYR A 66 16.91 4.98 2.66
N GLU A 67 18.20 5.03 2.98
CA GLU A 67 19.25 5.34 2.02
C GLU A 67 19.55 4.11 1.16
N GLY A 68 19.69 4.33 -0.15
CA GLY A 68 19.97 3.30 -1.14
C GLY A 68 21.43 3.26 -1.58
N GLN A 69 21.93 2.06 -1.84
CA GLN A 69 23.23 1.81 -2.47
C GLN A 69 23.06 0.78 -3.61
N GLY A 70 23.87 0.90 -4.65
CA GLY A 70 23.96 -0.07 -5.75
C GLY A 70 23.07 0.25 -6.95
N ASN A 71 21.87 0.77 -6.74
CA ASN A 71 21.01 1.29 -7.81
C ASN A 71 20.13 2.48 -7.35
N GLU A 72 19.47 3.14 -8.31
CA GLU A 72 18.61 4.32 -8.08
C GLU A 72 17.28 4.00 -7.38
N PHE A 73 16.86 2.74 -7.33
CA PHE A 73 15.60 2.29 -6.74
C PHE A 73 15.76 1.67 -5.34
N ALA A 74 17.00 1.66 -4.81
CA ALA A 74 17.33 1.11 -3.51
C ALA A 74 16.98 2.07 -2.36
N ALA A 75 16.91 3.36 -2.64
CA ALA A 75 16.41 4.34 -1.67
C ALA A 75 14.89 4.36 -1.71
N TYR A 76 14.25 4.48 -0.55
CA TYR A 76 12.80 4.63 -0.48
C TYR A 76 12.35 5.28 0.81
N ASP A 77 11.17 5.89 0.77
CA ASP A 77 10.41 6.27 1.95
C ASP A 77 9.23 5.32 2.17
N MET A 78 8.81 5.18 3.44
CA MET A 78 7.72 4.33 3.85
C MET A 78 6.80 5.08 4.82
N PHE A 79 5.51 5.10 4.52
CA PHE A 79 4.44 5.59 5.39
C PHE A 79 3.48 4.46 5.79
N ILE A 80 2.85 4.61 6.94
CA ILE A 80 1.77 3.73 7.40
C ILE A 80 0.41 4.33 7.02
N ASP A 81 -0.24 3.74 6.02
CA ASP A 81 -1.56 4.21 5.56
C ASP A 81 -2.67 3.79 6.55
N TYR A 82 -2.71 2.51 6.94
CA TYR A 82 -3.73 1.93 7.82
C TYR A 82 -3.10 0.89 8.74
N ALA A 83 -3.65 0.72 9.94
CA ALA A 83 -3.19 -0.26 10.90
C ALA A 83 -4.31 -0.74 11.83
N THR A 84 -4.16 -1.97 12.33
CA THR A 84 -4.89 -2.54 13.46
C THR A 84 -3.88 -3.17 14.41
N ASP A 85 -4.35 -3.83 15.47
CA ASP A 85 -3.48 -4.55 16.41
C ASP A 85 -2.65 -5.66 15.75
N THR A 86 -3.12 -6.22 14.63
CA THR A 86 -2.49 -7.37 13.97
C THR A 86 -2.13 -7.12 12.51
N LYS A 87 -2.61 -6.05 11.87
CA LYS A 87 -2.31 -5.77 10.45
C LYS A 87 -1.80 -4.36 10.26
N VAL A 88 -0.94 -4.18 9.25
CA VAL A 88 -0.44 -2.88 8.85
C VAL A 88 -0.37 -2.77 7.32
N GLN A 89 -0.85 -1.66 6.79
CA GLN A 89 -0.71 -1.28 5.39
C GLN A 89 0.41 -0.27 5.25
N GLN A 90 1.46 -0.65 4.53
CA GLN A 90 2.61 0.20 4.25
C GLN A 90 2.52 0.74 2.82
N ARG A 91 2.88 2.02 2.66
CA ARG A 91 3.08 2.67 1.37
C ARG A 91 4.57 2.95 1.22
N VAL A 92 5.20 2.34 0.23
CA VAL A 92 6.62 2.50 -0.08
C VAL A 92 6.77 3.24 -1.40
N ASN A 93 7.56 4.31 -1.40
CA ASN A 93 7.91 5.07 -2.60
C ASN A 93 9.43 5.03 -2.80
N ASN A 94 9.89 4.46 -3.91
CA ASN A 94 11.32 4.35 -4.22
C ASN A 94 11.78 5.33 -5.31
N GLY A 95 10.98 6.37 -5.59
CA GLY A 95 11.23 7.35 -6.65
C GLY A 95 10.89 6.85 -8.06
N GLY A 96 10.75 5.53 -8.28
CA GLY A 96 10.31 4.94 -9.54
C GLY A 96 8.82 4.60 -9.54
N THR A 97 8.31 4.06 -8.43
CA THR A 97 6.91 3.68 -8.26
C THR A 97 6.48 3.74 -6.80
N ILE A 98 5.17 3.69 -6.56
CA ILE A 98 4.59 3.52 -5.23
C ILE A 98 3.99 2.13 -5.11
N VAL A 99 4.41 1.39 -4.09
CA VAL A 99 3.91 0.06 -3.76
C VAL A 99 3.13 0.15 -2.45
N VAL A 100 1.95 -0.46 -2.43
CA VAL A 100 1.19 -0.69 -1.20
C VAL A 100 1.30 -2.16 -0.83
N SER A 101 1.65 -2.46 0.43
CA SER A 101 1.65 -3.82 0.97
C SER A 101 0.81 -3.89 2.24
N VAL A 102 0.25 -5.07 2.51
CA VAL A 102 -0.38 -5.37 3.81
C VAL A 102 0.35 -6.52 4.46
N LEU A 103 0.76 -6.30 5.71
CA LEU A 103 1.45 -7.26 6.55
C LEU A 103 0.54 -7.61 7.74
N GLU A 104 0.47 -8.89 8.09
CA GLU A 104 -0.32 -9.42 9.20
C GLU A 104 0.59 -10.20 10.15
N VAL A 105 0.49 -9.90 11.44
CA VAL A 105 1.07 -10.70 12.52
C VAL A 105 0.00 -11.65 13.04
N LYS A 106 0.23 -12.96 12.83
CA LYS A 106 -0.74 -14.00 13.19
C LYS A 106 -0.03 -15.33 13.42
N ASP A 107 -0.47 -16.08 14.43
CA ASP A 107 -0.01 -17.45 14.72
C ASP A 107 1.52 -17.59 14.80
N GLY A 108 2.21 -16.58 15.37
CA GLY A 108 3.66 -16.55 15.46
C GLY A 108 4.36 -16.37 14.11
N GLN A 109 3.70 -15.72 13.16
CA GLN A 109 4.23 -15.40 11.83
C GLN A 109 4.00 -13.93 11.47
N LEU A 110 4.93 -13.34 10.74
CA LEU A 110 4.72 -12.09 9.99
C LEU A 110 4.47 -12.48 8.54
N ILE A 111 3.29 -12.18 8.02
CA ILE A 111 2.81 -12.62 6.72
C ILE A 111 2.51 -11.40 5.86
N LYS A 112 3.04 -11.35 4.65
CA LYS A 112 2.56 -10.40 3.63
C LYS A 112 1.37 -11.00 2.91
N ILE A 113 0.22 -10.37 3.10
CA ILE A 113 -1.07 -10.81 2.54
C ILE A 113 -1.47 -10.03 1.29
N LEU A 114 -0.83 -8.88 1.04
CA LEU A 114 -1.04 -8.07 -0.17
C LEU A 114 0.26 -7.38 -0.59
N LEU A 115 0.50 -7.37 -1.90
CA LEU A 115 1.50 -6.55 -2.57
C LEU A 115 0.86 -5.98 -3.84
N LYS A 116 0.72 -4.66 -3.89
CA LYS A 116 0.12 -3.96 -5.03
C LYS A 116 1.06 -2.86 -5.53
N PRO A 117 1.76 -3.07 -6.66
CA PRO A 117 2.59 -2.03 -7.26
C PRO A 117 1.73 -0.91 -7.87
N GLU A 118 2.37 0.16 -8.31
CA GLU A 118 1.75 1.27 -9.07
C GLU A 118 0.48 1.83 -8.42
N THR A 119 0.45 1.88 -7.09
CA THR A 119 -0.74 2.30 -6.32
C THR A 119 -0.58 3.72 -5.81
N TYR A 120 -0.94 4.69 -6.66
CA TYR A 120 -0.76 6.13 -6.39
C TYR A 120 -1.92 6.78 -5.61
N TYR A 121 -3.06 6.09 -5.51
CA TYR A 121 -4.19 6.49 -4.65
C TYR A 121 -4.08 5.85 -3.27
N ARG A 122 -4.91 6.30 -2.32
CA ARG A 122 -4.98 5.77 -0.95
C ARG A 122 -6.32 5.14 -0.65
N GLU A 123 -6.32 3.84 -0.39
CA GLU A 123 -7.48 3.08 0.09
C GLU A 123 -7.10 2.15 1.22
N ASN A 124 -8.06 1.82 2.07
CA ASN A 124 -7.90 0.76 3.04
C ASN A 124 -7.98 -0.61 2.34
N MET A 125 -6.88 -1.34 2.34
CA MET A 125 -6.72 -2.66 1.74
C MET A 125 -6.43 -3.75 2.77
N LEU A 126 -6.57 -3.48 4.08
CA LEU A 126 -6.25 -4.42 5.16
C LEU A 126 -6.99 -5.77 5.03
N GLU A 127 -8.17 -5.77 4.40
CA GLU A 127 -9.02 -6.95 4.17
C GLU A 127 -9.09 -7.37 2.69
N LYS A 128 -8.22 -6.84 1.83
CA LYS A 128 -8.23 -7.10 0.37
C LYS A 128 -7.13 -8.07 -0.09
N GLY A 129 -6.34 -8.62 0.83
CA GLY A 129 -5.21 -9.51 0.55
C GLY A 129 -5.57 -10.98 0.58
N ASP A 130 -5.03 -11.76 -0.36
CA ASP A 130 -5.15 -13.22 -0.46
C ASP A 130 -3.79 -13.94 -0.60
N GLN A 131 -2.68 -13.19 -0.55
CA GLN A 131 -1.34 -13.74 -0.57
C GLN A 131 -0.98 -14.36 0.80
N ASN A 132 0.05 -15.21 0.81
CA ASN A 132 0.53 -15.85 2.02
C ASN A 132 2.07 -15.94 2.03
N GLU A 133 2.75 -14.80 1.93
CA GLU A 133 4.21 -14.76 1.98
C GLU A 133 4.71 -14.58 3.42
N VAL A 134 5.21 -15.65 4.03
CA VAL A 134 5.81 -15.60 5.39
C VAL A 134 7.18 -14.91 5.34
N LEU A 135 7.30 -13.80 6.07
CA LEU A 135 8.51 -12.96 6.21
C LEU A 135 9.31 -13.28 7.48
N LEU A 136 8.63 -13.56 8.59
CA LEU A 136 9.23 -14.02 9.85
C LEU A 136 8.40 -15.16 10.43
N ARG A 137 9.05 -16.08 11.15
CA ARG A 137 8.40 -17.24 11.76
C ARG A 137 9.02 -17.60 13.10
N GLU A 138 8.19 -17.71 14.13
CA GLU A 138 8.58 -18.26 15.43
C GLU A 138 8.86 -19.77 15.35
N PRO A 139 9.78 -20.30 16.19
CA PRO A 139 10.58 -19.59 17.18
C PRO A 139 11.70 -18.75 16.52
N LEU A 140 11.95 -17.53 17.03
CA LEU A 140 13.02 -16.65 16.54
C LEU A 140 14.39 -17.09 17.08
N VAL A 141 14.86 -18.25 16.63
CA VAL A 141 16.15 -18.85 16.99
C VAL A 141 16.97 -19.12 15.73
N ASN A 142 18.30 -19.17 15.89
CA ASN A 142 19.19 -19.49 14.78
C ASN A 142 18.85 -20.86 14.17
N GLY A 143 18.71 -20.91 12.84
CA GLY A 143 18.39 -22.12 12.09
C GLY A 143 16.89 -22.38 11.88
N THR A 144 15.99 -21.53 12.39
CA THR A 144 14.57 -21.60 12.01
C THR A 144 14.43 -21.31 10.52
N THR A 145 13.86 -22.26 9.77
CA THR A 145 13.78 -22.23 8.30
C THR A 145 12.36 -22.50 7.81
N TRP A 146 11.97 -21.84 6.73
CA TRP A 146 10.75 -22.12 5.99
C TRP A 146 10.95 -21.84 4.49
N THR A 147 10.09 -22.44 3.67
CA THR A 147 10.12 -22.28 2.21
C THR A 147 8.94 -21.42 1.78
N SER A 148 9.18 -20.41 0.97
CA SER A 148 8.13 -19.61 0.33
C SER A 148 7.51 -20.35 -0.86
N GLU A 149 6.36 -19.88 -1.34
CA GLU A 149 5.63 -20.52 -2.46
C GLU A 149 6.46 -20.64 -3.75
N ASP A 150 7.40 -19.72 -3.96
CA ASP A 150 8.34 -19.71 -5.09
C ASP A 150 9.59 -20.59 -4.87
N SER A 151 9.53 -21.51 -3.89
CA SER A 151 10.61 -22.43 -3.53
C SER A 151 11.89 -21.76 -3.03
N LYS A 152 11.87 -20.46 -2.69
CA LYS A 152 12.99 -19.84 -1.96
C LYS A 152 12.99 -20.29 -0.51
N VAL A 153 14.17 -20.42 0.05
CA VAL A 153 14.36 -20.86 1.44
C VAL A 153 14.74 -19.65 2.28
N ARG A 154 13.94 -19.35 3.31
CA ARG A 154 14.21 -18.32 4.32
C ARG A 154 14.69 -18.97 5.60
N THR A 155 15.75 -18.41 6.17
CA THR A 155 16.34 -18.92 7.43
C THR A 155 16.71 -17.75 8.33
N ILE A 156 16.40 -17.86 9.62
CA ILE A 156 16.99 -17.00 10.65
C ILE A 156 18.44 -17.42 10.82
N THR A 157 19.37 -16.64 10.31
CA THR A 157 20.81 -16.97 10.28
C THR A 157 21.59 -16.37 11.44
N ASN A 158 21.03 -15.37 12.12
CA ASN A 158 21.61 -14.78 13.33
C ASN A 158 20.52 -14.08 14.14
N ILE A 159 20.60 -14.13 15.48
CA ILE A 159 19.67 -13.42 16.39
C ILE A 159 20.31 -12.17 17.03
N SER A 160 21.59 -11.91 16.75
CA SER A 160 22.36 -10.79 17.28
C SER A 160 23.46 -10.36 16.30
N ALA A 161 23.10 -10.22 15.02
CA ALA A 161 24.00 -9.68 13.99
C ALA A 161 24.30 -8.21 14.27
N ASP A 162 25.57 -7.82 14.14
CA ASP A 162 25.93 -6.40 14.13
C ASP A 162 25.45 -5.76 12.81
N VAL A 163 24.65 -4.70 12.91
CA VAL A 163 24.19 -3.94 11.76
C VAL A 163 24.40 -2.44 11.97
N THR A 164 25.01 -1.79 10.98
CA THR A 164 25.18 -0.34 10.91
C THR A 164 24.28 0.23 9.83
N THR A 165 23.54 1.27 10.19
CA THR A 165 22.76 2.12 9.29
C THR A 165 23.08 3.59 9.57
N PRO A 166 22.72 4.53 8.68
CA PRO A 166 22.87 5.96 8.98
C PRO A 166 22.10 6.42 10.22
N TYR A 167 21.03 5.71 10.60
CA TYR A 167 20.24 5.99 11.80
C TYR A 167 20.93 5.50 13.10
N GLY A 168 21.75 4.43 13.03
CA GLY A 168 22.51 3.95 14.18
C GLY A 168 23.14 2.56 14.01
N ASP A 169 23.81 2.12 15.07
CA ASP A 169 24.41 0.79 15.20
C ASP A 169 23.59 -0.08 16.14
N TYR A 170 23.27 -1.32 15.73
CA TYR A 170 22.35 -2.21 16.44
C TYR A 170 22.78 -3.67 16.43
N LYS A 171 22.14 -4.44 17.30
CA LYS A 171 22.01 -5.89 17.17
C LYS A 171 20.68 -6.24 16.50
N ALA A 172 20.72 -7.07 15.48
CA ALA A 172 19.55 -7.43 14.69
C ALA A 172 19.34 -8.94 14.57
N LEU A 173 18.08 -9.32 14.39
CA LEU A 173 17.68 -10.59 13.82
C LEU A 173 17.97 -10.54 12.31
N GLU A 174 18.84 -11.43 11.84
CA GLU A 174 19.19 -11.57 10.43
C GLU A 174 18.41 -12.73 9.83
N VAL A 175 17.70 -12.44 8.73
CA VAL A 175 17.01 -13.42 7.91
C VAL A 175 17.65 -13.46 6.55
N THR A 176 18.04 -14.64 6.11
CA THR A 176 18.60 -14.86 4.78
C THR A 176 17.63 -15.67 3.93
N THR A 177 17.29 -15.15 2.76
CA THR A 177 16.56 -15.84 1.69
C THR A 177 17.55 -16.30 0.61
N THR A 178 17.50 -17.57 0.24
CA THR A 178 18.30 -18.14 -0.86
C THR A 178 17.43 -18.73 -1.95
N SER A 179 17.74 -18.44 -3.21
CA SER A 179 17.07 -19.04 -4.37
C SER A 179 17.51 -20.50 -4.60
N PRO A 180 16.61 -21.38 -5.11
CA PRO A 180 16.93 -22.78 -5.36
C PRO A 180 17.93 -23.00 -6.51
N ASN A 181 18.07 -22.02 -7.42
CA ASN A 181 19.04 -22.07 -8.50
C ASN A 181 20.39 -21.49 -7.99
N ASN A 182 21.46 -22.27 -8.15
CA ASN A 182 22.90 -21.97 -7.98
C ASN A 182 23.41 -21.25 -6.71
N GLY A 183 22.57 -20.83 -5.76
CA GLY A 183 22.96 -20.37 -4.41
C GLY A 183 23.77 -19.07 -4.35
N THR A 184 24.01 -18.42 -5.48
CA THR A 184 24.77 -17.17 -5.60
C THR A 184 23.93 -15.95 -5.21
N GLU A 185 22.61 -16.02 -5.43
CA GLU A 185 21.70 -14.95 -5.04
C GLU A 185 21.24 -15.10 -3.60
N LYS A 186 21.43 -14.05 -2.81
CA LYS A 186 21.00 -13.98 -1.42
C LYS A 186 20.29 -12.66 -1.15
N PHE A 187 19.20 -12.72 -0.41
CA PHE A 187 18.55 -11.55 0.14
C PHE A 187 18.62 -11.59 1.65
N LEU A 188 19.26 -10.60 2.26
CA LEU A 188 19.44 -10.50 3.70
C LEU A 188 18.57 -9.37 4.22
N GLU A 189 17.87 -9.61 5.31
CA GLU A 189 17.01 -8.65 6.00
C GLU A 189 17.38 -8.60 7.47
N TYR A 190 17.51 -7.39 8.02
CA TYR A 190 17.91 -7.16 9.40
C TYR A 190 16.80 -6.45 10.15
N TYR A 191 16.22 -7.14 11.14
CA TYR A 191 15.15 -6.64 11.98
C TYR A 191 15.70 -6.29 13.37
N VAL A 192 15.46 -5.06 13.83
CA VAL A 192 15.90 -4.58 15.15
C VAL A 192 14.70 -4.47 16.07
N LYS A 193 14.90 -4.88 17.32
CA LYS A 193 13.88 -4.79 18.37
C LYS A 193 13.34 -3.36 18.48
N ASP A 194 12.02 -3.23 18.60
CA ASP A 194 11.24 -1.99 18.68
C ASP A 194 11.31 -1.07 17.44
N LEU A 195 12.10 -1.42 16.41
CA LEU A 195 12.27 -0.61 15.19
C LEU A 195 11.67 -1.25 13.94
N GLY A 196 11.73 -2.58 13.80
CA GLY A 196 11.35 -3.24 12.55
C GLY A 196 12.54 -3.56 11.65
N LEU A 197 12.27 -3.70 10.36
CA LEU A 197 13.29 -3.81 9.31
C LEU A 197 14.14 -2.55 9.29
N VAL A 198 15.46 -2.65 9.47
CA VAL A 198 16.37 -1.49 9.40
C VAL A 198 17.32 -1.56 8.21
N LYS A 199 17.52 -2.75 7.63
CA LYS A 199 18.40 -2.93 6.49
C LYS A 199 17.98 -4.13 5.65
N SER A 200 18.09 -3.99 4.34
CA SER A 200 18.01 -5.11 3.40
C SER A 200 19.18 -5.08 2.42
N ILE A 201 19.64 -6.25 1.99
CA ILE A 201 20.75 -6.41 1.04
C ILE A 201 20.39 -7.53 0.06
N PHE A 202 20.30 -7.19 -1.22
CA PHE A 202 20.30 -8.17 -2.30
C PHE A 202 21.73 -8.34 -2.82
N LYS A 203 22.20 -9.59 -2.87
CA LYS A 203 23.50 -9.97 -3.42
C LYS A 203 23.26 -10.85 -4.64
N SER A 204 23.79 -10.46 -5.80
CA SER A 204 23.78 -11.30 -7.01
C SER A 204 25.09 -12.04 -7.27
N GLY A 205 26.11 -11.84 -6.42
CA GLY A 205 27.44 -12.40 -6.56
C GLY A 205 28.26 -12.27 -5.27
N GLU A 206 29.55 -12.61 -5.37
CA GLU A 206 30.50 -12.61 -4.23
C GLU A 206 31.16 -11.23 -3.99
N HIS A 207 31.06 -10.30 -4.94
CA HIS A 207 31.69 -8.99 -4.82
C HIS A 207 30.74 -7.95 -4.24
N ALA A 208 31.26 -7.04 -3.39
CA ALA A 208 30.46 -5.96 -2.80
C ALA A 208 29.88 -4.99 -3.84
N SER A 209 30.45 -4.91 -5.05
CA SER A 209 29.89 -4.17 -6.18
C SER A 209 28.57 -4.74 -6.69
N ASP A 210 28.26 -5.99 -6.33
CA ASP A 210 27.08 -6.74 -6.76
C ASP A 210 25.97 -6.67 -5.70
N GLU A 211 26.14 -5.80 -4.69
CA GLU A 211 25.18 -5.59 -3.61
C GLU A 211 24.30 -4.36 -3.88
N ILE A 212 22.99 -4.57 -3.79
CA ILE A 212 21.99 -3.51 -3.72
C ILE A 212 21.46 -3.51 -2.29
N ALA A 213 21.55 -2.36 -1.61
CA ALA A 213 21.20 -2.28 -0.20
C ALA A 213 20.33 -1.06 0.10
N SER A 214 19.42 -1.23 1.05
CA SER A 214 18.61 -0.16 1.64
C SER A 214 18.89 -0.13 3.13
N SER A 215 19.24 1.03 3.68
CA SER A 215 19.60 1.19 5.10
C SER A 215 18.81 2.32 5.74
N LEU A 216 18.18 2.06 6.87
CA LEU A 216 17.38 3.04 7.61
C LEU A 216 18.22 4.27 7.95
N LYS A 217 17.73 5.43 7.53
CA LYS A 217 18.38 6.72 7.70
C LYS A 217 17.64 7.63 8.68
N GLU A 218 16.32 7.61 8.65
CA GLU A 218 15.51 8.52 9.45
C GLU A 218 14.18 7.85 9.84
N ILE A 219 13.72 8.14 11.06
CA ILE A 219 12.36 7.86 11.51
C ILE A 219 11.75 9.19 11.97
N THR A 220 10.58 9.52 11.45
CA THR A 220 9.73 10.59 11.95
C THR A 220 8.47 9.98 12.56
N GLU A 221 8.29 10.20 13.87
CA GLU A 221 7.06 9.85 14.58
C GLU A 221 6.00 10.93 14.43
N ASP A 222 4.73 10.56 14.59
CA ASP A 222 3.57 11.44 14.39
C ASP A 222 3.54 12.14 13.02
N ALA A 223 4.13 11.49 12.02
CA ALA A 223 4.23 11.96 10.65
C ALA A 223 2.85 12.14 9.99
N VAL A 224 2.78 13.14 9.11
CA VAL A 224 1.62 13.43 8.27
C VAL A 224 2.05 13.20 6.82
N MET A 225 1.38 12.27 6.13
CA MET A 225 1.59 12.05 4.70
C MET A 225 0.82 13.12 3.92
N LYS A 226 1.52 13.81 3.01
CA LYS A 226 0.89 14.83 2.15
C LYS A 226 0.76 14.32 0.74
N GLN A 227 -0.45 14.45 0.18
CA GLN A 227 -0.70 14.12 -1.21
C GLN A 227 -1.27 15.35 -1.94
N SER A 228 -0.62 15.74 -3.03
CA SER A 228 -1.14 16.81 -3.91
C SER A 228 -2.18 16.24 -4.86
N ILE A 229 -3.40 16.79 -4.83
CA ILE A 229 -4.57 16.26 -5.54
C ILE A 229 -5.22 17.39 -6.34
N ALA A 230 -5.53 17.13 -7.61
CA ALA A 230 -6.26 18.06 -8.47
C ALA A 230 -7.77 17.94 -8.24
N PHE A 231 -8.41 19.03 -7.84
CA PHE A 231 -9.87 19.16 -7.73
C PHE A 231 -10.39 20.05 -8.85
N TYR A 232 -11.41 19.58 -9.56
CA TYR A 232 -11.95 20.23 -10.75
C TYR A 232 -13.23 21.01 -10.41
N TYR A 233 -13.44 22.16 -11.05
CA TYR A 233 -14.52 23.10 -10.73
C TYR A 233 -15.09 23.71 -12.01
N PRO A 234 -16.43 23.76 -12.19
CA PRO A 234 -17.04 24.30 -13.39
C PRO A 234 -17.24 25.81 -13.30
N ASN A 235 -16.86 26.55 -14.34
CA ASN A 235 -17.15 27.97 -14.49
C ASN A 235 -18.19 28.18 -15.60
N ILE A 236 -19.41 28.53 -15.20
CA ILE A 236 -20.51 28.75 -16.14
C ILE A 236 -20.39 30.02 -16.98
N ASN A 237 -19.49 30.95 -16.62
CA ASN A 237 -19.39 32.23 -17.33
C ASN A 237 -18.64 32.11 -18.65
N ASP A 238 -17.75 31.13 -18.76
CA ASP A 238 -16.92 30.88 -19.94
C ASP A 238 -17.02 29.42 -20.43
N ASP A 239 -17.94 28.64 -19.86
CA ASP A 239 -18.22 27.24 -20.18
C ASP A 239 -17.00 26.31 -20.05
N LYS A 240 -16.07 26.60 -19.12
CA LYS A 240 -14.86 25.81 -18.89
C LYS A 240 -14.84 25.09 -17.54
N ILE A 241 -13.96 24.11 -17.42
CA ILE A 241 -13.63 23.47 -16.14
C ILE A 241 -12.22 23.89 -15.73
N TYR A 242 -12.06 24.36 -14.51
CA TYR A 242 -10.76 24.68 -13.94
C TYR A 242 -10.33 23.61 -12.96
N TYR A 243 -9.03 23.42 -12.74
CA TYR A 243 -8.55 22.58 -11.64
C TYR A 243 -7.62 23.34 -10.70
N GLN A 244 -7.71 23.00 -9.41
CA GLN A 244 -6.81 23.49 -8.39
C GLN A 244 -6.13 22.29 -7.72
N VAL A 245 -4.80 22.31 -7.69
CA VAL A 245 -4.03 21.31 -6.93
C VAL A 245 -4.01 21.74 -5.47
N LYS A 246 -4.43 20.84 -4.58
CA LYS A 246 -4.43 21.04 -3.12
C LYS A 246 -3.66 19.93 -2.45
N ASP A 247 -2.89 20.28 -1.43
CA ASP A 247 -2.28 19.30 -0.54
C ASP A 247 -3.33 18.77 0.45
N VAL A 248 -3.46 17.45 0.51
CA VAL A 248 -4.31 16.73 1.45
C VAL A 248 -3.43 15.96 2.40
N ASP A 249 -3.57 16.29 3.68
CA ASP A 249 -2.84 15.66 4.78
C ASP A 249 -3.54 14.38 5.23
N PHE A 250 -2.81 13.29 5.41
CA PHE A 250 -3.30 12.00 5.91
C PHE A 250 -2.49 11.54 7.12
N LYS A 251 -3.20 11.15 8.17
CA LYS A 251 -2.67 10.31 9.25
C LYS A 251 -3.07 8.86 9.04
N THR A 252 -2.41 7.93 9.73
CA THR A 252 -2.79 6.52 9.71
C THR A 252 -4.26 6.37 10.09
N ASN A 253 -4.96 5.48 9.41
CA ASN A 253 -6.38 5.22 9.61
C ASN A 253 -7.35 6.37 9.24
N ASP A 254 -6.87 7.51 8.72
CA ASP A 254 -7.76 8.52 8.14
C ASP A 254 -8.62 7.90 7.03
N ILE A 255 -9.92 8.20 7.04
CA ILE A 255 -10.84 7.73 6.00
C ILE A 255 -10.65 8.61 4.75
N THR A 256 -10.10 8.04 3.66
CA THR A 256 -9.71 8.79 2.46
C THR A 256 -10.84 9.66 1.93
N ARG A 257 -12.03 9.09 1.71
CA ARG A 257 -13.17 9.82 1.13
C ARG A 257 -13.57 11.04 1.96
N ASN A 258 -13.43 10.99 3.29
CA ASN A 258 -13.76 12.12 4.16
C ASN A 258 -12.73 13.25 4.01
N LYS A 259 -11.43 12.91 3.86
CA LYS A 259 -10.36 13.88 3.62
C LYS A 259 -10.50 14.54 2.26
N LEU A 260 -10.83 13.77 1.23
CA LEU A 260 -11.10 14.28 -0.12
C LEU A 260 -12.36 15.15 -0.15
N GLU A 261 -13.46 14.73 0.47
CA GLU A 261 -14.69 15.53 0.60
C GLU A 261 -14.38 16.90 1.22
N ALA A 262 -13.67 16.91 2.35
CA ALA A 262 -13.32 18.15 3.05
C ALA A 262 -12.44 19.06 2.19
N ALA A 263 -11.43 18.50 1.52
CA ALA A 263 -10.53 19.26 0.65
C ALA A 263 -11.23 19.81 -0.60
N TYR A 264 -12.17 19.05 -1.17
CA TYR A 264 -12.92 19.47 -2.36
C TYR A 264 -13.83 20.66 -2.06
N LYS A 265 -14.48 20.65 -0.88
CA LYS A 265 -15.37 21.74 -0.42
C LYS A 265 -14.61 23.00 0.00
N LYS A 266 -13.44 22.83 0.63
CA LYS A 266 -12.69 23.93 1.24
C LYS A 266 -12.19 24.90 0.17
N ASP A 267 -12.45 26.20 0.35
CA ASP A 267 -11.98 27.27 -0.54
C ASP A 267 -12.30 27.04 -2.04
N ALA A 268 -13.44 26.39 -2.33
CA ALA A 268 -13.85 26.08 -3.69
C ALA A 268 -14.39 27.34 -4.41
N PRO A 269 -13.84 27.73 -5.57
CA PRO A 269 -14.29 28.93 -6.31
C PRO A 269 -15.71 28.77 -6.86
N TRP A 270 -16.01 27.58 -7.40
CA TRP A 270 -17.32 27.17 -7.89
C TRP A 270 -17.66 25.81 -7.28
N PRO A 271 -18.30 25.79 -6.10
CA PRO A 271 -18.49 24.56 -5.34
C PRO A 271 -19.24 23.48 -6.11
N VAL A 272 -18.59 22.33 -6.30
CA VAL A 272 -19.22 21.12 -6.86
C VAL A 272 -19.97 20.35 -5.77
N LEU A 273 -19.36 20.24 -4.58
CA LEU A 273 -19.99 19.65 -3.41
C LEU A 273 -20.48 20.76 -2.49
N THR A 274 -21.76 20.71 -2.10
CA THR A 274 -22.31 21.62 -1.10
C THR A 274 -21.77 21.30 0.30
N PRO A 275 -21.91 22.19 1.30
CA PRO A 275 -21.50 21.87 2.67
C PRO A 275 -22.11 20.55 3.20
N ASN A 276 -23.35 20.23 2.80
CA ASN A 276 -24.09 19.05 3.25
C ASN A 276 -23.79 17.79 2.46
N THR A 277 -23.39 17.90 1.18
CA THR A 277 -23.12 16.73 0.33
C THR A 277 -22.07 15.79 0.95
N LYS A 278 -22.38 14.51 1.11
CA LYS A 278 -21.44 13.51 1.60
C LYS A 278 -20.93 12.60 0.51
N ILE A 279 -19.68 12.15 0.63
CA ILE A 279 -19.18 11.00 -0.12
C ILE A 279 -19.44 9.76 0.74
N ASN A 280 -20.56 9.09 0.46
CA ASN A 280 -20.99 7.89 1.17
C ASN A 280 -20.03 6.72 0.93
N SER A 281 -19.55 6.57 -0.30
CA SER A 281 -18.53 5.59 -0.67
C SER A 281 -17.65 6.09 -1.82
N LEU A 282 -16.40 5.64 -1.84
CA LEU A 282 -15.44 5.95 -2.89
C LEU A 282 -14.42 4.81 -2.94
N TYR A 283 -14.35 4.09 -4.06
CA TYR A 283 -13.39 3.02 -4.24
C TYR A 283 -13.11 2.69 -5.71
N LEU A 284 -11.93 2.15 -6.00
CA LEU A 284 -11.62 1.49 -7.26
C LEU A 284 -12.14 0.06 -7.24
N ASN A 285 -13.04 -0.27 -8.16
CA ASN A 285 -13.62 -1.60 -8.29
C ASN A 285 -12.74 -2.52 -9.16
N GLU A 286 -12.96 -3.83 -9.06
CA GLU A 286 -12.18 -4.85 -9.80
C GLU A 286 -12.36 -4.75 -11.33
N ASP A 287 -13.45 -4.14 -11.80
CA ASP A 287 -13.69 -3.86 -13.22
C ASP A 287 -12.87 -2.67 -13.78
N GLY A 288 -12.03 -2.06 -12.93
CA GLY A 288 -11.16 -0.95 -13.28
C GLY A 288 -11.88 0.41 -13.33
N MET A 289 -13.10 0.52 -12.80
CA MET A 289 -13.81 1.79 -12.67
C MET A 289 -13.80 2.30 -11.23
N VAL A 290 -13.81 3.62 -11.06
CA VAL A 290 -14.06 4.21 -9.74
C VAL A 290 -15.56 4.26 -9.50
N TYR A 291 -15.96 3.79 -8.33
CA TYR A 291 -17.33 3.88 -7.85
C TYR A 291 -17.38 4.99 -6.82
N ILE A 292 -18.23 5.98 -7.03
CA ILE A 292 -18.50 7.05 -6.08
C ILE A 292 -19.99 7.12 -5.80
N ASP A 293 -20.33 7.06 -4.51
CA ASP A 293 -21.69 7.29 -4.03
C ASP A 293 -21.74 8.60 -3.26
N LEU A 294 -22.63 9.51 -3.67
CA LEU A 294 -22.85 10.79 -3.01
C LEU A 294 -24.19 10.78 -2.26
N SER A 295 -24.33 11.62 -1.24
CA SER A 295 -25.62 11.79 -0.57
C SER A 295 -26.63 12.50 -1.46
N ARG A 296 -27.92 12.32 -1.15
CA ARG A 296 -29.04 13.01 -1.81
C ARG A 296 -28.92 14.53 -1.87
N ASP A 297 -28.19 15.14 -0.93
CA ASP A 297 -27.95 16.58 -0.88
C ASP A 297 -27.30 17.09 -2.18
N PHE A 298 -26.46 16.27 -2.83
CA PHE A 298 -25.82 16.63 -4.11
C PHE A 298 -26.86 17.03 -5.16
N VAL A 299 -27.96 16.28 -5.29
CA VAL A 299 -29.00 16.55 -6.29
C VAL A 299 -30.01 17.58 -5.78
N THR A 300 -30.37 17.51 -4.49
CA THR A 300 -31.46 18.35 -3.95
C THR A 300 -31.05 19.79 -3.66
N GLU A 301 -29.78 20.04 -3.39
CA GLU A 301 -29.24 21.38 -3.16
C GLU A 301 -28.58 21.98 -4.41
N MET A 302 -28.41 21.19 -5.46
CA MET A 302 -27.90 21.67 -6.74
C MET A 302 -28.92 22.62 -7.37
N ASN A 303 -28.51 23.87 -7.52
CA ASN A 303 -29.26 24.91 -8.22
C ASN A 303 -28.63 25.17 -9.59
N ALA A 304 -28.74 24.18 -10.48
CA ALA A 304 -28.11 24.18 -11.79
C ALA A 304 -29.13 23.90 -12.91
N GLY A 305 -28.96 24.55 -14.06
CA GLY A 305 -29.56 24.10 -15.32
C GLY A 305 -28.79 22.91 -15.90
N ALA A 306 -29.33 22.30 -16.96
CA ALA A 306 -28.78 21.09 -17.59
C ALA A 306 -27.27 21.21 -17.93
N ASP A 307 -26.85 22.33 -18.50
CA ASP A 307 -25.45 22.52 -18.94
C ASP A 307 -24.50 22.60 -17.73
N TYR A 308 -24.83 23.41 -16.73
CA TYR A 308 -24.00 23.53 -15.52
C TYR A 308 -23.98 22.22 -14.71
N GLU A 309 -25.10 21.49 -14.67
CA GLU A 309 -25.18 20.16 -14.07
C GLU A 309 -24.22 19.18 -14.76
N ALA A 310 -24.18 19.16 -16.10
CA ALA A 310 -23.25 18.31 -16.85
C ALA A 310 -21.79 18.64 -16.51
N MET A 311 -21.44 19.93 -16.37
CA MET A 311 -20.10 20.36 -15.97
C MET A 311 -19.76 19.97 -14.51
N MET A 312 -20.73 20.02 -13.60
CA MET A 312 -20.55 19.55 -12.22
C MET A 312 -20.26 18.04 -12.18
N LEU A 313 -21.04 17.24 -12.92
CA LEU A 313 -20.78 15.80 -13.06
C LEU A 313 -19.40 15.53 -13.65
N GLN A 314 -19.03 16.23 -14.72
CA GLN A 314 -17.70 16.09 -15.32
C GLN A 314 -16.59 16.47 -14.34
N SER A 315 -16.80 17.47 -13.47
CA SER A 315 -15.84 17.87 -12.45
C SER A 315 -15.65 16.79 -11.38
N ILE A 316 -16.71 16.09 -10.96
CA ILE A 316 -16.62 14.90 -10.09
C ILE A 316 -15.81 13.80 -10.80
N VAL A 317 -16.17 13.48 -12.04
CA VAL A 317 -15.55 12.41 -12.83
C VAL A 317 -14.05 12.69 -13.05
N ASN A 318 -13.70 13.91 -13.43
CA ASN A 318 -12.31 14.33 -13.62
C ASN A 318 -11.50 14.28 -12.33
N THR A 319 -12.07 14.74 -11.21
CA THR A 319 -11.39 14.71 -9.90
C THR A 319 -11.06 13.29 -9.47
N PHE A 320 -12.07 12.41 -9.41
CA PHE A 320 -11.85 11.06 -8.87
C PHE A 320 -11.25 10.10 -9.90
N GLY A 321 -11.53 10.29 -11.19
CA GLY A 321 -10.80 9.59 -12.25
C GLY A 321 -9.30 9.94 -12.24
N ASN A 322 -8.95 11.23 -12.09
CA ASN A 322 -7.55 11.64 -11.92
C ASN A 322 -6.92 11.03 -10.66
N TYR A 323 -7.59 11.14 -9.51
CA TYR A 323 -7.08 10.66 -8.23
C TYR A 323 -6.72 9.17 -8.26
N TYR A 324 -7.55 8.36 -8.91
CA TYR A 324 -7.33 6.92 -9.04
C TYR A 324 -6.52 6.50 -10.28
N GLY A 325 -6.27 7.42 -11.21
CA GLY A 325 -5.58 7.13 -12.46
C GLY A 325 -6.41 6.28 -13.43
N VAL A 326 -7.74 6.46 -13.47
CA VAL A 326 -8.65 5.71 -14.35
C VAL A 326 -9.53 6.62 -15.19
N GLU A 327 -10.06 6.09 -16.29
CA GLU A 327 -10.87 6.85 -17.24
C GLU A 327 -12.38 6.77 -16.99
N ARG A 328 -12.86 5.80 -16.19
CA ARG A 328 -14.28 5.50 -16.01
C ARG A 328 -14.70 5.65 -14.56
N VAL A 329 -15.78 6.40 -14.35
CA VAL A 329 -16.35 6.67 -13.02
C VAL A 329 -17.85 6.38 -13.03
N LEU A 330 -18.29 5.47 -12.18
CA LEU A 330 -19.69 5.19 -11.92
C LEU A 330 -20.14 6.02 -10.71
N LEU A 331 -21.15 6.86 -10.94
CA LEU A 331 -21.69 7.78 -9.93
C LEU A 331 -23.10 7.36 -9.52
N THR A 332 -23.31 7.19 -8.22
CA THR A 332 -24.62 6.92 -7.62
C THR A 332 -24.99 7.97 -6.56
N ILE A 333 -26.28 8.03 -6.24
CA ILE A 333 -26.84 8.84 -5.15
C ILE A 333 -27.57 7.91 -4.19
N ASP A 334 -27.13 7.84 -2.94
CA ASP A 334 -27.65 6.92 -1.91
C ASP A 334 -27.81 5.46 -2.42
N ASN A 335 -26.80 4.97 -3.13
CA ASN A 335 -26.72 3.66 -3.79
C ASN A 335 -27.75 3.42 -4.90
N GLN A 336 -28.36 4.48 -5.44
CA GLN A 336 -29.22 4.41 -6.63
C GLN A 336 -28.54 5.09 -7.83
N PRO A 337 -28.84 4.67 -9.07
CA PRO A 337 -28.34 5.36 -10.25
C PRO A 337 -28.63 6.86 -10.19
N TYR A 338 -27.68 7.66 -10.65
CA TYR A 338 -27.84 9.10 -10.67
C TYR A 338 -29.09 9.52 -11.45
N SER A 339 -29.92 10.35 -10.84
CA SER A 339 -31.11 10.89 -11.48
C SER A 339 -31.44 12.28 -10.92
N SER A 340 -31.56 13.24 -11.84
CA SER A 340 -31.95 14.62 -11.58
C SER A 340 -33.13 15.03 -12.48
N GLY A 341 -33.42 16.33 -12.55
CA GLY A 341 -34.38 16.89 -13.49
C GLY A 341 -33.92 16.92 -14.96
N HIS A 342 -32.62 16.80 -15.24
CA HIS A 342 -32.07 16.93 -16.60
C HIS A 342 -31.31 15.68 -17.08
N ILE A 343 -30.68 14.94 -16.17
CA ILE A 343 -29.81 13.81 -16.49
C ILE A 343 -30.26 12.59 -15.69
N VAL A 344 -30.33 11.45 -16.35
CA VAL A 344 -30.61 10.15 -15.75
C VAL A 344 -29.57 9.18 -16.27
N LEU A 345 -28.89 8.49 -15.36
CA LEU A 345 -27.98 7.40 -15.68
C LEU A 345 -28.68 6.06 -15.40
N GLU A 346 -28.52 5.11 -16.31
CA GLU A 346 -28.99 3.75 -16.12
C GLU A 346 -28.15 2.98 -15.11
N GLN A 347 -28.67 1.85 -14.62
CA GLN A 347 -27.92 0.98 -13.72
C GLN A 347 -26.65 0.47 -14.40
N GLY A 348 -25.49 0.76 -13.79
CA GLY A 348 -24.19 0.35 -14.34
C GLY A 348 -23.64 1.31 -15.41
N GLU A 349 -24.37 2.36 -15.79
CA GLU A 349 -23.86 3.41 -16.65
C GLU A 349 -22.75 4.18 -15.92
N TYR A 350 -21.66 4.45 -16.64
CA TYR A 350 -20.51 5.19 -16.14
C TYR A 350 -20.27 6.42 -17.00
N LEU A 351 -19.64 7.41 -16.38
CA LEU A 351 -19.15 8.60 -17.04
C LEU A 351 -17.65 8.46 -17.32
N THR A 352 -17.17 9.15 -18.35
CA THR A 352 -15.76 9.12 -18.75
C THR A 352 -15.06 10.42 -18.40
N VAL A 353 -13.83 10.29 -17.94
CA VAL A 353 -12.92 11.41 -17.75
C VAL A 353 -12.72 12.17 -19.07
N ASN A 354 -12.78 13.49 -19.01
CA ASN A 354 -12.63 14.35 -20.17
C ASN A 354 -11.87 15.64 -19.80
N TRP A 355 -10.71 15.83 -20.42
CA TRP A 355 -9.83 16.98 -20.17
C TRP A 355 -10.03 18.14 -21.15
N ILE A 356 -10.97 18.03 -22.09
CA ILE A 356 -11.29 19.13 -23.01
C ILE A 356 -11.71 20.34 -22.17
N GLU A 357 -11.19 21.52 -22.54
CA GLU A 357 -11.49 22.79 -21.88
C GLU A 357 -11.16 22.79 -20.37
N THR A 358 -10.21 21.94 -19.95
CA THR A 358 -9.64 21.98 -18.60
C THR A 358 -8.41 22.89 -18.52
N GLU A 359 -8.44 23.86 -17.61
CA GLU A 359 -7.36 24.83 -17.38
C GLU A 359 -6.94 24.86 -15.91
N PRO A 360 -5.67 25.12 -15.57
CA PRO A 360 -5.30 25.38 -14.18
C PRO A 360 -5.99 26.66 -13.69
N LEU A 361 -6.45 26.66 -12.45
CA LEU A 361 -6.89 27.87 -11.77
C LEU A 361 -5.65 28.65 -11.31
N ASP A 362 -5.44 29.83 -11.89
CA ASP A 362 -4.32 30.74 -11.58
C ASP A 362 -4.34 31.29 -10.13
#